data_AF-A0A2E5ETF1-F1
#
_entry.id   AF-A0A2E5ETF1-F1
#
_cell.length_a   1.000
_cell.length_b   1.000
_cell.length_c   1.000
_cell.angle_alpha   90.00
_cell.angle_beta   90.00
_cell.angle_gamma   90.00
#
_symmetry.space_group_name_H-M   'P 1'
#
loop_
_entity.id
_entity.type
_entity.pdbx_description
1 polymer ?
#
loop_
_entity_poly.entity_id
_entity_poly.type
_entity_poly.pdbx_seq_one_letter_code
_entity_poly.pdbx_strand_id
1 'polypeptide(L)'
;MSTPDGGSHEADYLIIATGSKVQLVDDLGPEMDGDEMKADRDGRTSVDGLYAVGWTARRDKIRAIISAGEGAEAALDILSAEAGKDLHDFDVLE
;
A
#
# COMPACT_ATOMS: atom_id res chain seq x y z
N MET A 1 14.12 -3.16 -3.96
CA MET A 1 13.57 -2.99 -5.34
C MET A 1 14.67 -2.47 -6.25
N SER A 2 14.85 -3.05 -7.43
CA SER A 2 15.89 -2.64 -8.39
C SER A 2 15.35 -1.73 -9.50
N THR A 3 16.18 -0.83 -10.01
CA THR A 3 15.83 0.11 -11.08
C THR A 3 16.44 -0.30 -12.42
N PRO A 4 15.90 0.15 -13.57
CA PRO A 4 16.40 -0.22 -14.90
C PRO A 4 17.85 0.20 -15.19
N ASP A 5 18.36 1.20 -14.47
CA ASP A 5 19.74 1.68 -14.55
C ASP A 5 20.70 0.94 -13.60
N GLY A 6 20.23 -0.10 -12.91
CA GLY A 6 21.03 -0.96 -12.04
C GLY A 6 21.13 -0.48 -10.58
N GLY A 7 20.38 0.55 -10.20
CA GLY A 7 20.23 0.96 -8.81
C GLY A 7 19.37 -0.01 -7.99
N SER A 8 19.47 0.08 -6.67
CA SER A 8 18.63 -0.64 -5.71
C SER A 8 18.19 0.27 -4.58
N HIS A 9 16.96 0.10 -4.13
CA HIS A 9 16.36 0.78 -2.98
C HIS A 9 15.83 -0.26 -1.99
N GLU A 10 16.09 -0.02 -0.71
CA GLU A 10 15.57 -0.81 0.41
C GLU A 10 14.63 0.07 1.25
N ALA A 11 13.56 -0.52 1.76
CA ALA A 11 12.57 0.12 2.61
C ALA A 11 11.89 -0.94 3.48
N ASP A 12 11.49 -0.57 4.69
CA ASP A 12 10.77 -1.46 5.61
C ASP A 12 9.30 -1.66 5.18
N TYR A 13 8.75 -0.66 4.49
CA TYR A 13 7.36 -0.65 4.00
C TYR A 13 7.30 -0.43 2.48
N LEU A 14 6.36 -1.09 1.83
CA LEU A 14 6.09 -0.95 0.40
C LEU A 14 4.58 -0.84 0.15
N ILE A 15 4.14 0.29 -0.43
CA ILE A 15 2.75 0.49 -0.86
C ILE A 15 2.65 0.32 -2.38
N ILE A 16 1.84 -0.63 -2.83
CA ILE A 16 1.55 -0.85 -4.25
C ILE A 16 0.28 -0.09 -4.63
N ALA A 17 0.50 1.03 -5.31
CA ALA A 17 -0.54 1.90 -5.88
C ALA A 17 -0.40 2.00 -7.42
N THR A 18 0.04 0.92 -8.07
CA THR A 18 0.48 0.91 -9.48
C THR A 18 -0.65 0.67 -10.48
N GLY A 19 -1.90 0.67 -10.03
CA GLY A 19 -3.04 0.35 -10.88
C GLY A 19 -3.13 -1.15 -11.13
N SER A 20 -3.32 -1.54 -12.40
CA SER A 20 -3.36 -2.93 -12.84
C SER A 20 -2.00 -3.64 -12.94
N LYS A 21 -0.89 -2.95 -12.66
CA LYS A 21 0.47 -3.49 -12.79
C LYS A 21 0.93 -4.18 -11.50
N VAL A 22 0.25 -5.25 -11.12
CA VAL A 22 0.52 -6.03 -9.89
C VAL A 22 1.81 -6.86 -9.98
N GLN A 23 2.24 -7.19 -11.20
CA GLN A 23 3.40 -8.04 -11.51
C GLN A 23 4.74 -7.54 -10.93
N LEU A 24 4.79 -6.30 -10.45
CA LEU A 24 5.99 -5.70 -9.86
C LEU A 24 6.45 -6.41 -8.58
N VAL A 25 5.53 -7.12 -7.91
CA VAL A 25 5.77 -7.75 -6.61
C VAL A 25 5.35 -9.22 -6.57
N ASP A 26 5.22 -9.88 -7.73
CA ASP A 26 4.89 -11.31 -7.79
C ASP A 26 5.90 -12.15 -6.98
N ASP A 27 7.18 -11.76 -7.01
CA ASP A 27 8.26 -12.41 -6.28
C ASP A 27 8.13 -12.30 -4.74
N LEU A 28 7.33 -11.35 -4.24
CA LEU A 28 7.04 -11.22 -2.80
C LEU A 28 5.96 -12.21 -2.33
N GLY A 29 5.20 -12.81 -3.25
CA GLY A 29 4.20 -13.83 -2.96
C GLY A 29 2.98 -13.40 -2.12
N PRO A 30 2.37 -12.22 -2.36
CA PRO A 30 1.12 -11.86 -1.67
C PRO A 30 -0.05 -12.78 -2.06
N GLU A 31 -1.02 -12.95 -1.17
CA GLU A 31 -2.30 -13.57 -1.51
C GLU A 31 -3.04 -12.72 -2.57
N MET A 32 -3.62 -13.41 -3.57
CA MET A 32 -4.34 -12.78 -4.68
C MET A 32 -5.79 -13.26 -4.72
N ASP A 33 -6.69 -12.39 -5.19
CA ASP A 33 -8.07 -12.71 -5.59
C ASP A 33 -8.24 -12.38 -7.08
N GLY A 34 -8.03 -13.39 -7.93
CA GLY A 34 -7.94 -13.18 -9.37
C GLY A 34 -6.75 -12.28 -9.75
N ASP A 35 -7.04 -11.11 -10.32
CA ASP A 35 -6.04 -10.11 -10.73
C ASP A 35 -5.79 -9.04 -9.64
N GLU A 36 -6.43 -9.15 -8.48
CA GLU A 36 -6.36 -8.19 -7.38
C GLU A 36 -5.50 -8.74 -6.25
N MET A 37 -4.69 -7.88 -5.63
CA MET A 37 -3.97 -8.24 -4.43
C MET A 37 -4.90 -8.18 -3.23
N LYS A 38 -4.98 -9.27 -2.47
CA LYS A 38 -5.85 -9.31 -1.31
C LYS A 38 -5.25 -8.44 -0.20
N ALA A 39 -6.01 -7.43 0.19
CA ALA A 39 -5.67 -6.52 1.28
C ALA A 39 -6.82 -6.40 2.27
N ASP A 40 -6.49 -6.14 3.54
CA ASP A 40 -7.46 -5.80 4.57
C ASP A 40 -8.00 -4.38 4.38
N ARG A 41 -8.72 -3.85 5.39
CA ARG A 41 -9.29 -2.51 5.31
C ARG A 41 -8.23 -1.42 5.29
N ASP A 42 -7.12 -1.61 5.98
CA ASP A 42 -6.05 -0.64 6.11
C ASP A 42 -5.04 -0.75 4.94
N GLY A 43 -5.31 -1.67 4.00
CA GLY A 43 -4.48 -1.94 2.84
C GLY A 43 -3.39 -2.99 3.07
N ARG A 44 -3.35 -3.66 4.23
CA ARG A 44 -2.31 -4.66 4.53
C ARG A 44 -2.53 -5.94 3.75
N THR A 45 -1.46 -6.50 3.20
CA THR A 45 -1.50 -7.79 2.50
C THR A 45 -1.15 -8.94 3.43
N SER A 46 -1.03 -10.15 2.90
CA SER A 46 -0.50 -11.32 3.63
C SER A 46 1.00 -11.25 3.88
N VAL A 47 1.72 -10.32 3.25
CA VAL A 47 3.16 -10.11 3.42
C VAL A 47 3.37 -8.90 4.33
N ASP A 48 4.13 -9.10 5.40
CA ASP A 48 4.41 -8.04 6.38
C ASP A 48 5.15 -6.86 5.72
N GLY A 49 4.76 -5.64 6.07
CA GLY A 49 5.25 -4.41 5.45
C GLY A 49 4.79 -4.14 4.01
N LEU A 50 4.03 -5.05 3.37
CA LEU A 50 3.49 -4.86 2.02
C LEU A 50 2.02 -4.47 2.07
N TYR A 51 1.70 -3.36 1.40
CA TYR A 51 0.37 -2.78 1.30
C TYR A 51 -0.08 -2.71 -0.16
N ALA A 52 -1.39 -2.83 -0.39
CA ALA A 52 -2.02 -2.63 -1.70
C ALA A 52 -3.23 -1.71 -1.59
N VAL A 53 -3.31 -0.71 -2.47
CA VAL A 53 -4.36 0.32 -2.45
C VAL A 53 -4.90 0.62 -3.84
N GLY A 54 -6.11 1.16 -3.92
CA GLY A 54 -6.76 1.52 -5.16
C GLY A 54 -7.03 0.30 -6.05
N TRP A 55 -6.81 0.46 -7.35
CA TRP A 55 -7.05 -0.62 -8.33
C TRP A 55 -6.28 -1.90 -7.98
N THR A 56 -5.07 -1.78 -7.43
CA THR A 56 -4.25 -2.94 -7.07
C THR A 56 -4.98 -3.90 -6.13
N ALA A 57 -5.79 -3.37 -5.22
CA ALA A 57 -6.60 -4.15 -4.29
C ALA A 57 -8.07 -4.33 -4.73
N ARG A 58 -8.61 -3.44 -5.58
CA ARG A 58 -10.04 -3.43 -5.99
C ARG A 58 -10.27 -2.82 -7.38
N ARG A 59 -10.50 -3.64 -8.40
CA ARG A 59 -10.78 -3.25 -9.80
C ARG A 59 -12.13 -2.56 -10.00
N ASP A 60 -13.14 -2.95 -9.24
CA ASP A 60 -14.49 -2.42 -9.44
C ASP A 60 -14.70 -1.01 -8.86
N LYS A 61 -13.73 -0.49 -8.09
CA LYS A 61 -13.84 0.80 -7.36
C LYS A 61 -12.73 1.79 -7.69
N ILE A 62 -12.33 1.87 -8.97
CA ILE A 62 -11.24 2.72 -9.46
C ILE A 62 -11.64 4.20 -9.65
N ARG A 63 -11.85 4.94 -8.55
CA ARG A 63 -12.07 6.39 -8.58
C ARG A 63 -10.94 7.12 -7.88
N ALA A 64 -10.53 8.26 -8.43
CA ALA A 64 -9.41 9.05 -7.91
C ALA A 64 -9.53 9.30 -6.40
N ILE A 65 -10.72 9.70 -5.93
CA ILE A 65 -10.93 10.00 -4.50
C ILE A 65 -10.92 8.75 -3.60
N ILE A 66 -11.33 7.59 -4.14
CA ILE A 66 -11.28 6.32 -3.41
C ILE A 66 -9.82 5.90 -3.25
N SER A 67 -9.06 5.89 -4.34
CA SER A 67 -7.64 5.53 -4.31
C SER A 67 -6.80 6.49 -3.46
N ALA A 68 -7.11 7.80 -3.48
CA ALA A 68 -6.45 8.76 -2.59
C ALA A 68 -6.75 8.48 -1.11
N GLY A 69 -8.00 8.15 -0.77
CA GLY A 69 -8.39 7.79 0.60
C GLY A 69 -7.70 6.52 1.09
N GLU A 70 -7.72 5.45 0.29
CA GLU A 70 -7.05 4.17 0.64
C GLU A 70 -5.53 4.37 0.79
N GLY A 71 -4.90 5.20 -0.05
CA GLY A 71 -3.49 5.54 0.09
C GLY A 71 -3.17 6.32 1.38
N ALA A 72 -4.05 7.25 1.78
CA ALA A 72 -3.90 7.97 3.04
C ALA A 72 -4.12 7.07 4.27
N GLU A 73 -5.07 6.13 4.19
CA GLU A 73 -5.34 5.12 5.24
C GLU A 73 -4.10 4.24 5.45
N ALA A 74 -3.52 3.69 4.38
CA ALA A 74 -2.29 2.89 4.46
C ALA A 74 -1.10 3.69 5.03
N ALA A 75 -0.95 4.97 4.67
CA ALA A 75 0.11 5.81 5.20
C ALA A 75 -0.06 6.07 6.71
N LEU A 76 -1.27 6.40 7.16
CA LEU A 76 -1.57 6.57 8.59
C LEU A 76 -1.41 5.28 9.37
N ASP A 77 -1.72 4.14 8.76
CA ASP A 77 -1.53 2.83 9.35
C ASP A 77 -0.06 2.55 9.68
N ILE A 78 0.82 2.76 8.69
CA ILE A 78 2.27 2.63 8.85
C ILE A 78 2.77 3.57 9.96
N LEU A 79 2.35 4.85 9.93
CA LEU A 79 2.76 5.81 10.95
C LEU A 79 2.26 5.44 12.35
N SER A 80 1.07 4.85 12.47
CA SER A 80 0.51 4.39 13.74
C SER A 80 1.26 3.17 14.28
N ALA A 81 1.64 2.24 13.40
CA ALA A 81 2.46 1.09 13.74
C ALA A 81 3.83 1.52 14.29
N GLU A 82 4.51 2.44 13.58
CA GLU A 82 5.80 3.00 14.00
C GLU A 82 5.72 3.79 15.31
N ALA A 83 4.62 4.53 15.52
CA ALA A 83 4.39 5.27 16.76
C ALA A 83 3.98 4.38 17.95
N GLY A 84 3.61 3.11 17.70
CA GLY A 84 3.05 2.20 18.70
C GLY A 84 1.68 2.64 19.25
N LYS A 85 0.99 3.54 18.55
CA LYS A 85 -0.33 4.09 18.93
C LYS A 85 -1.03 4.70 17.71
N ASP A 86 -2.35 4.80 17.78
CA ASP A 86 -3.15 5.45 16.75
C ASP A 86 -2.71 6.91 16.55
N LEU A 87 -2.30 7.22 15.33
CA LEU A 87 -1.83 8.54 14.92
C LEU A 87 -2.95 9.31 14.22
N HIS A 88 -3.00 10.62 14.49
CA HIS A 88 -3.87 11.54 13.79
C HIS A 88 -2.99 12.61 13.14
N ASP A 89 -3.15 12.81 11.83
CA ASP A 89 -2.51 13.91 11.09
C ASP A 89 -3.46 15.12 11.08
N PHE A 90 -3.62 15.73 12.25
CA PHE A 90 -4.37 16.96 12.41
C PHE A 90 -3.40 18.13 12.53
N ASP A 91 -3.82 19.28 11.99
CA ASP A 91 -3.17 20.54 12.31
C ASP A 91 -3.20 20.75 13.83
N VAL A 92 -2.03 21.10 14.38
CA VAL A 92 -1.90 21.50 15.78
C VAL A 92 -1.93 23.03 15.86
N LEU A 93 -2.63 23.56 16.85
CA LEU A 93 -2.54 24.98 17.18
C LEU A 93 -1.23 25.18 17.95
N GLU A 94 -0.25 25.81 17.32
CA GLU A 94 0.93 26.36 18.04
C GLU A 94 0.56 27.57 18.90
#